data_AF-A0A8T7HUW7-F1
#
_entry.id   AF-A0A8T7HUW7-F1
#
_cell.length_a   1.000
_cell.length_b   1.000
_cell.length_c   1.000
_cell.angle_alpha   90.00
_cell.angle_beta   90.00
_cell.angle_gamma   90.00
#
_symmetry.space_group_name_H-M   'P 1'
#
loop_
_entity.id
_entity.type
_entity.pdbx_description
1 polymer ?
#
loop_
_entity_poly.entity_id
_entity_poly.type
_entity_poly.pdbx_seq_one_letter_code
_entity_poly.pdbx_strand_id
1 'polypeptide(L)'
;MIDPLQLAVGMLAALFLPGFLIVMLLFSEMKLLEKLLMSVIFSIIIDIIIGVYFGYDEAQAAATGGLNYTNLAYAELTIVSCLLAMLLIKLAIVKAKTFLFKDKVQKKNGNK
;
A
#
# COMPACT_ATOMS: atom_id res chain seq x y z
N MET A 1 -26.68 -7.59 -8.48
CA MET A 1 -26.82 -7.57 -7.01
C MET A 1 -25.44 -7.85 -6.44
N ILE A 2 -24.95 -7.03 -5.51
CA ILE A 2 -23.65 -7.27 -4.85
C ILE A 2 -23.85 -8.36 -3.81
N ASP A 3 -23.03 -9.41 -3.86
CA ASP A 3 -23.04 -10.48 -2.87
C ASP A 3 -22.56 -9.90 -1.52
N PRO A 4 -23.27 -10.14 -0.40
CA PRO A 4 -22.82 -9.74 0.94
C PRO A 4 -21.36 -10.13 1.23
N LEU A 5 -20.90 -11.27 0.71
CA LEU A 5 -19.51 -11.69 0.83
C LEU A 5 -18.55 -10.75 0.09
N GLN A 6 -18.91 -10.33 -1.12
CA GLN A 6 -18.12 -9.40 -1.93
C GLN A 6 -18.02 -8.02 -1.27
N LEU A 7 -19.11 -7.56 -0.64
CA LEU A 7 -19.11 -6.32 0.12
C LEU A 7 -18.19 -6.40 1.34
N ALA A 8 -18.29 -7.49 2.11
CA ALA A 8 -17.45 -7.68 3.30
C ALA A 8 -15.95 -7.74 2.94
N VAL A 9 -15.59 -8.46 1.89
CA VAL A 9 -14.20 -8.55 1.41
C VAL A 9 -13.72 -7.19 0.88
N GLY A 10 -14.55 -6.49 0.11
CA GLY A 10 -14.23 -5.16 -0.43
C GLY A 10 -13.99 -4.14 0.68
N MET A 11 -14.86 -4.10 1.69
CA MET A 11 -14.69 -3.23 2.85
C MET A 11 -13.42 -3.54 3.64
N LEU A 12 -13.16 -4.82 3.93
CA LEU A 12 -11.94 -5.19 4.65
C LEU A 12 -10.69 -4.86 3.85
N ALA A 13 -10.72 -5.04 2.52
CA ALA A 13 -9.61 -4.67 1.65
C ALA A 13 -9.37 -3.15 1.66
N ALA A 14 -10.41 -2.34 1.44
CA ALA A 14 -10.32 -0.87 1.48
C ALA A 14 -9.77 -0.38 2.83
N LEU A 15 -10.33 -0.89 3.94
CA LEU A 15 -9.99 -0.41 5.28
C LEU A 15 -8.63 -0.89 5.81
N PHE A 16 -7.97 -1.85 5.14
CA PHE A 16 -6.78 -2.49 5.69
C PHE A 16 -5.61 -2.58 4.72
N LEU A 17 -5.87 -2.92 3.46
CA LEU A 17 -4.84 -3.20 2.46
C LEU A 17 -3.92 -2.00 2.18
N PRO A 18 -4.43 -0.78 1.92
CA PRO A 18 -3.55 0.35 1.58
C PRO A 18 -2.65 0.74 2.76
N GLY A 19 -3.19 0.83 3.98
CA GLY A 19 -2.40 1.11 5.17
C GLY A 19 -1.41 -0.01 5.52
N PHE A 20 -1.78 -1.27 5.32
CA PHE A 20 -0.86 -2.40 5.52
C PHE A 20 0.35 -2.33 4.58
N LEU A 21 0.14 -1.98 3.31
CA LEU A 21 1.24 -1.81 2.37
C LEU A 21 2.17 -0.66 2.76
N ILE A 22 1.63 0.48 3.24
CA ILE A 22 2.44 1.57 3.79
C ILE A 22 3.28 1.09 4.97
N VAL A 23 2.67 0.38 5.92
CA VAL A 23 3.35 -0.11 7.11
C VAL A 23 4.48 -1.07 6.74
N MET A 24 4.26 -1.97 5.79
CA MET A 24 5.30 -2.88 5.27
C MET A 24 6.41 -2.14 4.52
N LEU A 25 6.07 -1.06 3.82
CA LEU A 25 7.01 -0.21 3.11
C LEU A 25 7.90 0.61 4.04
N LEU A 26 7.33 1.25 5.05
CA LEU A 26 8.02 2.24 5.87
C LEU A 26 8.52 1.70 7.21
N PHE A 27 7.83 0.72 7.79
CA PHE A 27 8.04 0.28 9.17
C PHE A 27 8.34 -1.22 9.29
N SER A 28 9.47 -1.66 8.71
CA SER A 28 9.84 -3.08 8.71
C SER A 28 10.12 -3.66 10.10
N GLU A 29 10.59 -2.84 11.05
CA GLU A 29 11.06 -3.30 12.36
C GLU A 29 9.98 -3.35 13.45
N MET A 30 8.77 -2.83 13.19
CA MET A 30 7.68 -2.83 14.16
C MET A 30 7.15 -4.23 14.46
N LYS A 31 6.64 -4.42 15.68
CA LYS A 31 5.98 -5.67 16.09
C LYS A 31 4.68 -5.86 15.31
N LEU A 32 4.26 -7.13 15.15
CA LEU A 32 3.08 -7.46 14.35
C LEU A 32 1.81 -6.72 14.83
N LEU A 33 1.56 -6.66 16.14
CA LEU A 33 0.38 -5.99 16.69
C LEU A 33 0.38 -4.48 16.38
N GLU A 34 1.52 -3.82 16.53
CA GLU A 34 1.67 -2.40 16.22
C GLU A 34 1.49 -2.15 14.72
N LYS A 35 2.01 -3.05 13.87
CA LYS A 35 1.80 -3.00 12.43
C LYS A 35 0.32 -3.08 12.06
N LEU A 36 -0.42 -4.00 12.68
CA LEU A 36 -1.86 -4.14 12.44
C LEU A 36 -2.62 -2.87 12.81
N LEU A 37 -2.34 -2.29 13.99
CA LEU A 37 -2.97 -1.04 14.44
C LEU A 37 -2.64 0.13 13.51
N MET A 38 -1.36 0.29 13.14
CA MET A 38 -0.94 1.34 12.21
C MET A 38 -1.53 1.15 10.81
N SER A 39 -1.75 -0.08 10.38
CA SER A 39 -2.35 -0.38 9.08
C SER A 39 -3.77 0.18 9.00
N VAL A 40 -4.57 -0.02 10.06
CA VAL A 40 -5.93 0.55 10.12
C VAL A 40 -5.89 2.08 10.12
N ILE A 41 -5.00 2.68 10.91
CA ILE A 41 -4.87 4.15 10.99
C ILE A 41 -4.49 4.73 9.62
N PHE A 42 -3.48 4.15 8.95
CA PHE A 42 -3.04 4.64 7.64
C PHE A 42 -4.09 4.44 6.54
N SER A 43 -4.87 3.35 6.58
CA SER A 43 -5.98 3.18 5.64
C SER A 43 -7.04 4.26 5.82
N ILE A 44 -7.45 4.55 7.07
CA ILE A 44 -8.42 5.63 7.34
C ILE A 44 -7.88 6.97 6.84
N ILE A 45 -6.59 7.25 7.04
CA ILE A 45 -5.96 8.48 6.53
C ILE A 45 -6.03 8.52 5.00
N ILE A 46 -5.75 7.42 4.31
CA ILE A 46 -5.87 7.34 2.85
C ILE A 46 -7.30 7.61 2.41
N ASP A 47 -8.29 6.97 3.02
CA ASP A 47 -9.69 7.11 2.65
C ASP A 47 -10.17 8.56 2.83
N ILE A 48 -9.73 9.22 3.90
CA ILE A 48 -9.98 10.65 4.13
C ILE A 48 -9.31 11.50 3.03
N ILE A 49 -8.06 11.21 2.67
CA ILE A 49 -7.35 11.93 1.60
C ILE A 49 -8.08 11.77 0.26
N ILE A 50 -8.54 10.56 -0.06
CA ILE A 50 -9.34 10.31 -1.27
C ILE A 50 -10.63 11.12 -1.22
N GLY A 51 -11.36 11.08 -0.09
CA GLY A 51 -12.59 11.83 0.09
C GLY A 51 -12.41 13.34 -0.08
N VAL A 52 -11.35 13.90 0.49
CA VAL A 52 -10.99 15.32 0.32
C VAL A 52 -10.65 15.61 -1.14
N TYR A 53 -9.83 14.78 -1.79
CA TYR A 53 -9.39 14.99 -3.17
C TYR A 53 -10.56 15.02 -4.17
N PHE A 54 -11.59 14.20 -3.97
CA PHE A 54 -12.73 14.11 -4.88
C PHE A 54 -13.92 15.01 -4.51
N GLY A 55 -13.95 15.60 -3.31
CA GLY A 55 -15.20 16.19 -2.79
C GLY A 55 -15.07 17.32 -1.80
N TYR A 56 -13.89 17.91 -1.60
CA TYR A 56 -13.73 19.01 -0.64
C TYR A 56 -14.47 20.30 -1.06
N ASP A 57 -14.44 20.65 -2.35
CA ASP A 57 -15.13 21.82 -2.89
C ASP A 57 -15.78 21.53 -4.27
N GLU A 58 -16.70 22.40 -4.70
CA GLU A 58 -17.45 22.24 -5.95
C GLU A 58 -16.55 22.26 -7.19
N ALA A 59 -15.44 22.98 -7.16
CA ALA A 59 -14.50 23.06 -8.28
C ALA A 59 -13.72 21.75 -8.44
N GLN A 60 -13.28 21.15 -7.33
CA GLN A 60 -12.63 19.83 -7.29
C GLN A 60 -13.60 18.74 -7.71
N ALA A 61 -14.85 18.78 -7.23
CA ALA A 61 -15.87 17.84 -7.64
C ALA A 61 -16.16 17.95 -9.16
N ALA A 62 -16.22 19.17 -9.71
CA ALA A 62 -16.40 19.39 -11.14
C ALA A 62 -15.19 18.90 -11.97
N ALA A 63 -13.96 19.07 -11.48
CA ALA A 63 -12.75 18.65 -12.18
C ALA A 63 -12.50 17.14 -12.11
N THR A 64 -12.82 16.50 -10.98
CA THR A 64 -12.53 15.07 -10.74
C THR A 64 -13.70 14.14 -11.03
N GLY A 65 -14.89 14.69 -11.31
CA GLY A 65 -16.14 13.94 -11.46
C GLY A 65 -16.80 13.61 -10.11
N GLY A 66 -16.31 14.19 -9.02
CA GLY A 66 -16.90 14.12 -7.68
C GLY A 66 -16.64 12.81 -6.95
N LEU A 67 -17.08 12.78 -5.69
CA LEU A 67 -17.04 11.57 -4.88
C LEU A 67 -18.18 10.61 -5.30
N ASN A 68 -17.83 9.61 -6.09
CA ASN A 68 -18.73 8.54 -6.50
C ASN A 68 -18.03 7.18 -6.37
N TYR A 69 -18.80 6.10 -6.40
CA TYR A 69 -18.28 4.74 -6.20
C TYR A 69 -17.16 4.36 -7.19
N THR A 70 -17.30 4.77 -8.45
CA THR A 70 -16.35 4.46 -9.51
C THR A 70 -15.02 5.17 -9.28
N ASN A 71 -15.05 6.46 -8.98
CA ASN A 71 -13.85 7.27 -8.68
C ASN A 71 -13.14 6.77 -7.40
N LEU A 72 -13.91 6.44 -6.37
CA LEU A 72 -13.38 5.88 -5.12
C LEU A 72 -12.65 4.55 -5.39
N ALA A 73 -13.29 3.61 -6.10
CA ALA A 73 -12.70 2.33 -6.41
C ALA A 73 -11.45 2.45 -7.31
N TYR A 74 -11.47 3.36 -8.29
CA TYR A 74 -10.28 3.63 -9.12
C TYR A 74 -9.13 4.21 -8.29
N ALA A 75 -9.41 5.18 -7.42
CA ALA A 75 -8.40 5.79 -6.56
C ALA A 75 -7.76 4.78 -5.61
N GLU A 76 -8.58 3.97 -4.92
CA GLU A 76 -8.08 2.89 -4.07
C GLU A 76 -7.22 1.89 -4.87
N LEU A 77 -7.72 1.45 -6.03
CA LEU A 77 -6.98 0.51 -6.88
C LEU A 77 -5.64 1.07 -7.35
N THR A 78 -5.60 2.34 -7.74
CA THR A 78 -4.37 3.04 -8.15
C THR A 78 -3.39 3.13 -6.98
N ILE A 79 -3.85 3.55 -5.80
CA ILE A 79 -3.00 3.69 -4.61
C ILE A 79 -2.43 2.32 -4.21
N VAL A 80 -3.26 1.28 -4.11
CA VAL A 80 -2.83 -0.08 -3.78
C VAL A 80 -1.83 -0.59 -4.80
N SER A 81 -2.07 -0.38 -6.09
CA SER A 81 -1.15 -0.82 -7.17
C SER A 81 0.21 -0.11 -7.09
N CYS A 82 0.21 1.20 -6.85
CA CYS A 82 1.44 1.97 -6.66
C CYS A 82 2.23 1.51 -5.42
N LEU A 83 1.54 1.33 -4.28
CA LEU A 83 2.15 0.84 -3.04
C LEU A 83 2.72 -0.57 -3.23
N LEU A 84 1.99 -1.46 -3.90
CA LEU A 84 2.46 -2.82 -4.19
C LEU A 84 3.69 -2.80 -5.09
N ALA A 85 3.70 -2.00 -6.15
CA ALA A 85 4.85 -1.85 -7.03
C ALA A 85 6.09 -1.36 -6.26
N MET A 86 5.93 -0.34 -5.42
CA MET A 86 7.01 0.16 -4.57
C MET A 86 7.53 -0.92 -3.61
N LEU A 87 6.64 -1.73 -3.02
CA LEU A 87 7.03 -2.81 -2.11
C LEU A 87 7.83 -3.89 -2.85
N LEU A 88 7.39 -4.29 -4.04
CA LEU A 88 8.10 -5.27 -4.87
C LEU A 88 9.48 -4.76 -5.28
N ILE A 89 9.61 -3.49 -5.66
CA ILE A 89 10.89 -2.85 -5.97
C ILE A 89 11.82 -2.88 -4.74
N LYS A 90 11.32 -2.51 -3.56
CA LYS A 90 12.08 -2.56 -2.31
C LYS A 90 12.62 -3.97 -2.04
N LEU A 91 11.76 -4.99 -2.18
CA LEU A 91 12.14 -6.39 -1.97
C LEU A 91 13.19 -6.86 -3.00
N ALA A 92 13.04 -6.48 -4.27
CA ALA A 92 14.01 -6.79 -5.31
C ALA A 92 15.40 -6.18 -5.03
N ILE A 93 15.43 -4.92 -4.58
CA ILE A 93 16.69 -4.23 -4.20
C ILE A 93 17.35 -4.93 -3.02
N VAL A 94 16.59 -5.28 -1.98
CA VAL A 94 17.12 -5.99 -0.80
C VAL A 94 17.70 -7.35 -1.22
N LYS A 95 16.98 -8.12 -2.05
CA LYS A 95 17.44 -9.42 -2.54
C LYS A 95 18.72 -9.31 -3.38
N ALA A 96 18.81 -8.31 -4.27
CA ALA A 96 19.99 -8.06 -5.09
C ALA A 96 21.22 -7.71 -4.24
N LYS A 97 21.05 -6.85 -3.22
CA LYS A 97 22.13 -6.52 -2.28
C LYS A 97 22.65 -7.75 -1.52
N THR A 98 21.75 -8.59 -1.03
CA THR A 98 22.13 -9.82 -0.31
C THR A 98 22.90 -10.79 -1.21
N PHE A 99 22.48 -10.95 -2.47
CA PHE A 99 23.17 -11.79 -3.45
C PHE A 99 24.60 -11.30 -3.73
N LEU A 100 24.77 -10.00 -4.02
CA LEU A 100 26.08 -9.40 -4.26
C LEU A 100 27.03 -9.51 -3.07
N PHE A 101 26.51 -9.42 -1.84
CA PHE A 101 27.31 -9.58 -0.64
C PHE A 101 27.81 -11.03 -0.47
N LYS A 102 26.94 -12.01 -0.72
CA LYS A 102 27.32 -13.44 -0.66
C LYS A 102 28.43 -13.79 -1.66
N ASP A 103 28.35 -13.25 -2.87
CA ASP A 103 29.35 -13.45 -3.93
C ASP A 103 30.73 -12.89 -3.57
N LYS A 104 30.77 -11.68 -2.97
CA LYS A 104 32.02 -11.08 -2.48
C LYS A 104 32.66 -11.89 -1.34
N VAL A 105 31.86 -12.44 -0.43
CA VAL A 105 32.36 -13.25 0.68
C VAL A 105 32.96 -14.57 0.17
N GLN A 106 32.33 -15.23 -0.81
CA GLN A 106 32.88 -16.46 -1.39
C GLN A 106 34.18 -16.22 -2.15
N LYS A 107 34.28 -15.15 -2.95
CA LYS A 107 35.54 -14.79 -3.63
C LYS A 107 36.68 -14.48 -2.65
N LYS A 108 36.38 -13.91 -1.48
CA LYS A 108 37.39 -13.62 -0.45
C LYS A 108 37.91 -14.87 0.26
N ASN A 109 37.07 -15.90 0.43
CA ASN A 109 37.44 -17.14 1.13
C ASN A 109 38.04 -18.22 0.22
N GLY A 110 37.77 -18.18 -1.09
CA GLY A 110 38.39 -19.11 -2.07
C GLY A 110 39.79 -18.71 -2.53
N ASN A 111 40.36 -17.61 -2.02
CA ASN A 111 41.67 -17.08 -2.39
C ASN A 111 42.69 -17.16 -1.23
N LYS A 112 42.47 -18.10 -0.30
CA LYS A 112 43.38 -18.47 0.80
C LYS A 112 43.87 -19.89 0.61
#